data_AF-A0AAQ3UY25-F1
#
_entry.id   AF-A0AAQ3UY25-F1
#
_cell.length_a   1.000
_cell.length_b   1.000
_cell.length_c   1.000
_cell.angle_alpha   90.00
_cell.angle_beta   90.00
_cell.angle_gamma   90.00
#
_symmetry.space_group_name_H-M   'P 1'
#
loop_
_entity.id
_entity.type
_entity.pdbx_description
1 polymer ?
#
loop_
_entity_poly.entity_id
_entity_poly.type
_entity_poly.pdbx_seq_one_letter_code
_entity_poly.pdbx_strand_id
1 'polypeptide(L)'
;MTRIHEEIDDKKKACFTLDNQDVLWFKNRLEVPKDMELKKKILDEAHASMFTIHPESNKMYQDLKQKFWWTQIAKYVSECDVCQRIKADHLKPAGMLQPLVIPAWKWEDVHMDFIVVIDRLTKSAHFIPIKTTYRAKQYAELYISRIVSLHGVPRTITSDRGSLFVSRFWEQLQAALGTNLVRSSAYHPQTSGQVERVNQILEDMLRACALTYSTKWDDCLPLAEFAYNNNYQKSLEMAPFEALYGRRCRTPLNWSEPGERVTFGLDLVT
;
A
#
# COMPACT_ATOMS: atom_id res chain seq x y z
N MET A 1 8.74 -4.92 40.57
CA MET A 1 8.60 -3.72 41.40
C MET A 1 9.97 -3.19 41.79
N THR A 2 10.22 -1.89 41.53
CA THR A 2 11.47 -1.13 41.82
C THR A 2 12.57 -1.22 40.75
N ARG A 3 12.43 -0.49 39.62
CA ARG A 3 13.53 0.12 38.80
C ARG A 3 13.07 0.79 37.48
N ILE A 4 11.92 1.47 37.45
CA ILE A 4 11.53 2.33 36.30
C ILE A 4 11.48 3.83 36.69
N HIS A 5 11.91 4.17 37.91
CA HIS A 5 11.77 5.53 38.44
C HIS A 5 13.00 6.46 38.24
N GLU A 6 14.11 6.01 37.65
CA GLU A 6 15.38 6.75 37.79
C GLU A 6 16.14 7.20 36.53
N GLU A 7 15.61 7.13 35.31
CA GLU A 7 16.31 7.74 34.16
C GLU A 7 15.36 8.39 33.13
N ILE A 8 14.52 9.33 33.60
CA ILE A 8 13.88 10.27 32.68
C ILE A 8 14.40 11.67 33.03
N ASP A 9 15.32 12.15 32.20
CA ASP A 9 15.80 13.54 32.15
C ASP A 9 14.62 14.52 32.29
N ASP A 10 14.74 15.56 33.13
CA ASP A 10 13.60 16.39 33.56
C ASP A 10 12.87 17.10 32.41
N LYS A 11 13.52 17.24 31.24
CA LYS A 11 12.88 17.72 29.99
C LYS A 11 12.08 16.67 29.23
N LYS A 12 12.35 15.37 29.43
CA LYS A 12 11.62 14.25 28.82
C LYS A 12 10.34 13.91 29.59
N LYS A 13 10.28 14.14 30.91
CA LYS A 13 9.11 13.82 31.75
C LYS A 13 7.80 14.47 31.29
N ALA A 14 7.86 15.64 30.61
CA ALA A 14 6.66 16.36 30.18
C ALA A 14 5.83 15.64 29.10
N CYS A 15 6.37 14.63 28.41
CA CYS A 15 5.69 13.94 27.31
C CYS A 15 5.35 12.47 27.60
N PHE A 16 5.78 11.94 28.75
CA PHE A 16 5.51 10.56 29.13
C PHE A 16 4.46 10.49 30.24
N THR A 17 3.50 9.59 30.10
CA THR A 17 2.43 9.36 31.07
C THR A 17 2.30 7.87 31.35
N LEU A 18 2.01 7.52 32.60
CA LEU A 18 1.70 6.15 33.01
C LEU A 18 0.18 6.04 33.16
N ASP A 19 -0.41 4.96 32.66
CA ASP A 19 -1.82 4.67 32.88
C ASP A 19 -2.05 3.79 34.14
N ASN A 20 -3.32 3.47 34.39
CA ASN A 20 -3.74 2.68 35.55
C ASN A 20 -3.27 1.21 35.52
N GLN A 21 -2.64 0.77 34.44
CA GLN A 21 -2.08 -0.58 34.24
C GLN A 21 -0.55 -0.57 34.21
N ASP A 22 0.09 0.51 34.68
CA ASP A 22 1.54 0.72 34.66
C ASP A 22 2.15 0.71 33.25
N VAL A 23 1.35 1.06 32.24
CA VAL A 23 1.80 1.14 30.85
C VAL A 23 2.31 2.54 30.55
N LEU A 24 3.49 2.62 29.94
CA LEU A 24 4.16 3.88 29.62
C LEU A 24 3.74 4.38 28.23
N TRP A 25 3.30 5.63 28.17
CA TRP A 25 2.83 6.30 26.97
C TRP A 25 3.70 7.51 26.67
N PHE A 26 4.09 7.70 25.41
CA PHE A 26 4.64 8.95 24.89
C PHE A 26 3.56 9.69 24.09
N LYS A 27 3.01 10.77 24.64
CA LYS A 27 1.78 11.39 24.13
C LYS A 27 0.68 10.32 23.97
N ASN A 28 0.20 10.08 22.75
CA ASN A 28 -0.83 9.10 22.44
C ASN A 28 -0.26 7.77 21.92
N ARG A 29 1.02 7.49 22.15
CA ARG A 29 1.71 6.29 21.63
C ARG A 29 2.24 5.44 22.77
N LEU A 30 2.05 4.14 22.65
CA LEU A 30 2.57 3.15 23.58
C LEU A 30 4.10 3.06 23.48
N GLU A 31 4.80 3.24 24.59
CA GLU A 31 6.22 2.90 24.65
C GLU A 31 6.37 1.38 24.79
N VAL A 32 7.03 0.77 23.81
CA VAL A 32 7.27 -0.68 23.86
C VAL A 32 8.32 -0.98 24.94
N PRO A 33 8.01 -1.85 25.92
CA PRO A 33 8.93 -2.23 26.98
C PRO A 33 10.32 -2.62 26.44
N LYS A 34 11.37 -2.45 27.25
CA LYS A 34 12.75 -2.87 26.90
C LYS A 34 12.94 -4.40 26.82
N ASP A 35 11.87 -5.14 26.59
CA ASP A 35 11.86 -6.57 26.29
C ASP A 35 12.20 -6.79 24.81
N MET A 36 13.34 -7.44 24.57
CA MET A 36 13.83 -7.71 23.22
C MET A 36 12.97 -8.73 22.46
N GLU A 37 12.33 -9.67 23.15
CA GLU A 37 11.49 -10.68 22.52
C GLU A 37 10.19 -10.07 22.03
N LEU A 38 9.53 -9.26 22.87
CA LEU A 38 8.33 -8.52 22.47
C LEU A 38 8.62 -7.56 21.32
N LYS A 39 9.74 -6.84 21.40
CA LYS A 39 10.17 -5.94 20.32
C LYS A 39 10.35 -6.70 19.01
N LYS A 40 11.03 -7.84 19.05
CA LYS A 40 11.24 -8.68 17.88
C LYS A 40 9.92 -9.17 17.31
N LYS A 41 8.96 -9.62 18.12
CA LYS A 41 7.63 -10.05 17.66
C LYS A 41 6.88 -8.94 16.91
N ILE A 42 6.89 -7.72 17.43
CA ILE A 42 6.24 -6.57 16.77
C ILE A 42 6.93 -6.25 15.44
N LEU A 43 8.27 -6.26 15.40
CA LEU A 43 9.04 -6.01 14.18
C LEU A 43 8.83 -7.12 13.14
N ASP A 44 8.85 -8.38 13.57
CA ASP A 44 8.63 -9.55 12.71
C ASP A 44 7.21 -9.50 12.11
N GLU A 45 6.17 -9.17 12.90
CA GLU A 45 4.80 -9.00 12.38
C GLU A 45 4.70 -7.81 11.40
N ALA A 46 5.36 -6.70 11.71
CA ALA A 46 5.31 -5.48 10.90
C ALA A 46 6.14 -5.54 9.63
N HIS A 47 7.06 -6.49 9.54
CA HIS A 47 7.98 -6.60 8.42
C HIS A 47 7.82 -7.89 7.61
N ALA A 48 7.70 -9.02 8.29
CA ALA A 48 7.80 -10.35 7.72
C ALA A 48 6.49 -11.15 7.82
N SER A 49 5.36 -10.49 8.12
CA SER A 49 4.05 -11.14 7.99
C SER A 49 3.56 -11.09 6.55
N MET A 50 2.67 -12.02 6.21
CA MET A 50 1.95 -12.01 4.93
C MET A 50 1.04 -10.79 4.76
N PHE A 51 0.73 -10.07 5.84
CA PHE A 51 -0.11 -8.87 5.80
C PHE A 51 0.67 -7.60 5.44
N THR A 52 2.00 -7.61 5.53
CA THR A 52 2.85 -6.42 5.31
C THR A 52 3.89 -6.60 4.20
N ILE A 53 4.42 -7.81 4.03
CA ILE A 53 5.35 -8.24 2.96
C ILE A 53 6.53 -7.27 2.79
N HIS A 54 7.49 -7.34 3.71
CA HIS A 54 8.79 -6.66 3.65
C HIS A 54 8.75 -5.18 3.24
N PRO A 55 7.94 -4.34 3.92
CA PRO A 55 7.85 -2.92 3.61
C PRO A 55 9.19 -2.20 3.81
N GLU A 56 9.36 -1.09 3.10
CA GLU A 56 10.47 -0.16 3.34
C GLU A 56 10.44 0.40 4.77
N SER A 57 11.61 0.76 5.29
CA SER A 57 11.77 1.28 6.66
C SER A 57 10.88 2.49 6.95
N ASN A 58 10.75 3.41 6.00
CA ASN A 58 9.86 4.57 6.16
C ASN A 58 8.39 4.15 6.21
N LYS A 59 7.94 3.22 5.34
CA LYS A 59 6.54 2.74 5.36
C LYS A 59 6.22 2.07 6.70
N MET A 60 7.07 1.12 7.10
CA MET A 60 6.97 0.43 8.39
C MET A 60 6.96 1.41 9.58
N TYR A 61 7.79 2.46 9.54
CA TYR A 61 7.78 3.52 10.54
C TYR A 61 6.46 4.29 10.56
N GLN A 62 5.92 4.68 9.40
CA GLN A 62 4.67 5.43 9.30
C GLN A 62 3.47 4.63 9.82
N ASP A 63 3.50 3.31 9.69
CA ASP A 63 2.47 2.42 10.22
C ASP A 63 2.63 2.24 11.73
N LEU A 64 3.83 1.89 12.20
CA LEU A 64 4.08 1.65 13.62
C LEU A 64 4.00 2.91 14.48
N LYS A 65 4.44 4.06 13.97
CA LYS A 65 4.46 5.33 14.74
C LYS A 65 3.06 5.75 15.21
N GLN A 66 1.99 5.21 14.64
CA GLN A 66 0.63 5.57 15.00
C GLN A 66 0.28 5.08 16.40
N LYS A 67 0.76 3.88 16.76
CA LYS A 67 0.46 3.23 18.04
C LYS A 67 1.66 3.10 18.94
N PHE A 68 2.84 2.94 18.37
CA PHE A 68 4.05 2.66 19.12
C PHE A 68 5.04 3.81 19.03
N TRP A 69 5.74 4.06 20.12
CA TRP A 69 6.95 4.85 20.14
C TRP A 69 8.17 3.94 19.96
N TRP A 70 9.00 4.21 18.94
CA TRP A 70 10.05 3.29 18.50
C TRP A 70 11.30 3.99 17.92
N THR A 71 12.49 3.41 18.12
CA THR A 71 13.78 4.00 17.70
C THR A 71 14.68 3.12 16.81
N GLN A 72 14.31 1.88 16.48
CA GLN A 72 15.21 0.90 15.80
C GLN A 72 14.69 0.29 14.47
N ILE A 73 13.63 0.83 13.85
CA ILE A 73 13.04 0.24 12.62
C ILE A 73 14.02 0.18 11.45
N ALA A 74 14.76 1.26 11.21
CA ALA A 74 15.70 1.33 10.09
C ALA A 74 16.79 0.25 10.17
N LYS A 75 17.35 0.04 11.37
CA LYS A 75 18.36 -0.99 11.62
C LYS A 75 17.81 -2.39 11.32
N TYR A 76 16.64 -2.71 11.87
CA TYR A 76 16.01 -4.01 11.66
C TYR A 76 15.77 -4.32 10.17
N VAL A 77 15.21 -3.35 9.41
CA VAL A 77 14.99 -3.53 7.97
C VAL A 77 16.31 -3.64 7.19
N SER A 78 17.35 -2.91 7.60
CA SER A 78 18.67 -2.98 6.94
C SER A 78 19.38 -4.32 7.16
N GLU A 79 19.07 -5.04 8.23
CA GLU A 79 19.64 -6.36 8.56
C GLU A 79 18.84 -7.53 7.95
N CYS A 80 17.72 -7.24 7.28
CA CYS A 80 16.87 -8.27 6.66
C CYS A 80 17.48 -8.81 5.36
N ASP A 81 17.88 -10.08 5.37
CA ASP A 81 18.44 -10.80 4.22
C ASP A 81 17.50 -10.79 2.98
N VAL A 82 16.19 -11.01 3.18
CA VAL A 82 15.20 -10.97 2.09
C VAL A 82 15.17 -9.60 1.41
N CYS A 83 15.15 -8.51 2.19
CA CYS A 83 15.18 -7.15 1.65
C CYS A 83 16.49 -6.85 0.91
N GLN A 84 17.62 -7.29 1.45
CA GLN A 84 18.95 -7.09 0.83
C GLN A 84 19.07 -7.79 -0.53
N ARG A 85 18.44 -8.97 -0.68
CA ARG A 85 18.47 -9.72 -1.95
C ARG A 85 17.57 -9.16 -3.04
N ILE A 86 16.50 -8.46 -2.65
CA ILE A 86 15.46 -7.99 -3.59
C ILE A 86 15.75 -6.57 -4.04
N LYS A 87 16.14 -5.69 -3.12
CA LYS A 87 16.21 -4.26 -3.39
C LYS A 87 17.47 -3.93 -4.18
N ALA A 88 17.30 -3.60 -5.46
CA ALA A 88 18.33 -2.94 -6.25
C ALA A 88 18.26 -1.42 -6.04
N ASP A 89 19.42 -0.77 -5.96
CA ASP A 89 19.52 0.69 -5.90
C ASP A 89 19.07 1.31 -7.23
N HIS A 90 17.82 1.77 -7.28
CA HIS A 90 17.27 2.48 -8.43
C HIS A 90 17.36 3.99 -8.22
N LEU A 91 18.58 4.52 -8.31
CA LEU A 91 18.82 5.97 -8.39
C LEU A 91 18.77 6.42 -9.85
N LYS A 92 17.57 6.74 -10.34
CA LYS A 92 17.43 7.69 -11.45
C LYS A 92 16.59 8.88 -10.98
N PRO A 93 17.06 10.13 -11.18
CA PRO A 93 16.24 11.29 -10.91
C PRO A 93 14.98 11.22 -11.79
N ALA A 94 13.80 11.24 -11.16
CA ALA A 94 12.56 11.42 -11.90
C ALA A 94 12.58 12.84 -12.49
N GLY A 95 12.33 12.96 -13.80
CA GLY A 95 12.14 14.25 -14.45
C GLY A 95 10.90 14.98 -13.91
N MET A 96 10.76 16.27 -14.24
CA MET A 96 9.58 17.05 -13.85
C MET A 96 8.32 16.44 -14.49
N LEU A 97 7.43 15.91 -13.65
CA LEU A 97 6.14 15.37 -14.07
C LEU A 97 5.12 16.50 -14.11
N GLN A 98 4.42 16.66 -15.24
CA GLN A 98 3.16 17.39 -15.28
C GLN A 98 2.07 16.50 -14.65
N PRO A 99 1.33 17.00 -13.66
CA PRO A 99 0.26 16.24 -13.04
C PRO A 99 -0.93 16.10 -13.99
N LEU A 100 -1.45 14.88 -14.14
CA LEU A 100 -2.75 14.65 -14.76
C LEU A 100 -3.85 15.26 -13.88
N VAL A 101 -4.99 15.60 -14.49
CA VAL A 101 -6.16 16.07 -13.76
C VAL A 101 -6.55 15.04 -12.70
N ILE A 102 -6.73 15.50 -11.46
CA ILE A 102 -7.15 14.67 -10.33
C ILE A 102 -8.61 14.26 -10.56
N PRO A 103 -8.95 12.95 -10.51
CA PRO A 103 -10.33 12.50 -10.66
C PRO A 103 -11.24 13.06 -9.55
N ALA A 104 -12.52 13.26 -9.87
CA ALA A 104 -13.49 13.77 -8.91
C ALA A 104 -13.91 12.69 -7.90
N TRP A 105 -13.99 11.43 -8.36
CA TRP A 105 -14.39 10.31 -7.52
C TRP A 105 -13.50 9.09 -7.71
N LYS A 106 -13.49 8.24 -6.69
CA LYS A 106 -12.76 6.97 -6.68
C LYS A 106 -13.27 6.05 -7.80
N TRP A 107 -12.35 5.35 -8.44
CA TRP A 107 -12.61 4.39 -9.52
C TRP A 107 -13.24 4.97 -10.79
N GLU A 108 -13.36 6.30 -10.92
CA GLU A 108 -13.76 6.93 -12.17
C GLU A 108 -12.67 6.82 -13.23
N ASP A 109 -11.42 7.08 -12.83
CA ASP A 109 -10.29 7.02 -13.73
C ASP A 109 -9.28 5.99 -13.22
N VAL A 110 -9.02 4.96 -14.02
CA VAL A 110 -8.08 3.91 -13.65
C VAL A 110 -6.90 3.86 -14.60
N HIS A 111 -5.75 3.48 -14.07
CA HIS A 111 -4.66 2.97 -14.89
C HIS A 111 -4.74 1.44 -14.93
N MET A 112 -4.50 0.86 -16.11
CA MET A 112 -4.58 -0.58 -16.30
C MET A 112 -3.39 -1.09 -17.09
N ASP A 113 -2.79 -2.15 -16.57
CA ASP A 113 -1.81 -3.01 -17.23
C ASP A 113 -2.24 -4.47 -17.03
N PHE A 114 -1.57 -5.44 -17.66
CA PHE A 114 -1.99 -6.83 -17.72
C PHE A 114 -2.42 -7.38 -16.36
N ILE A 115 -1.57 -7.26 -15.33
CA ILE A 115 -1.85 -7.82 -14.00
C ILE A 115 -2.28 -6.78 -12.97
N VAL A 116 -2.27 -5.48 -13.30
CA VAL A 116 -2.49 -4.41 -12.33
C VAL A 116 -3.56 -3.43 -12.80
N VAL A 117 -4.55 -3.16 -11.95
CA VAL A 117 -5.54 -2.09 -12.15
C VAL A 117 -5.47 -1.14 -10.97
N ILE A 118 -5.25 0.15 -11.20
CA ILE A 118 -5.00 1.15 -10.15
C ILE A 118 -6.02 2.28 -10.25
N ASP A 119 -6.71 2.57 -9.17
CA ASP A 119 -7.50 3.79 -9.05
C ASP A 119 -6.59 5.04 -8.99
N ARG A 120 -6.81 6.01 -9.87
CA ARG A 120 -5.95 7.19 -9.96
C ARG A 120 -6.08 8.11 -8.76
N LEU A 121 -7.22 8.10 -8.07
CA LEU A 121 -7.48 8.94 -6.92
C LEU A 121 -6.88 8.34 -5.64
N THR A 122 -7.35 7.17 -5.23
CA THR A 122 -6.99 6.52 -3.96
C THR A 122 -5.70 5.71 -4.05
N LYS A 123 -5.16 5.48 -5.25
CA LYS A 123 -4.03 4.57 -5.53
C LYS A 123 -4.29 3.12 -5.11
N SER A 124 -5.54 2.74 -4.83
CA SER A 124 -5.90 1.36 -4.57
C SER A 124 -5.64 0.54 -5.83
N ALA A 125 -5.01 -0.63 -5.67
CA ALA A 125 -4.69 -1.52 -6.78
C ALA A 125 -5.41 -2.86 -6.64
N HIS A 126 -5.75 -3.48 -7.77
CA HIS A 126 -6.05 -4.91 -7.89
C HIS A 126 -4.92 -5.62 -8.61
N PHE A 127 -4.51 -6.77 -8.09
CA PHE A 127 -3.53 -7.65 -8.71
C PHE A 127 -4.21 -8.91 -9.24
N ILE A 128 -4.38 -8.97 -10.55
CA ILE A 128 -5.19 -10.00 -11.22
C ILE A 128 -4.25 -11.03 -11.87
N PRO A 129 -4.32 -12.32 -11.52
CA PRO A 129 -3.54 -13.35 -12.19
C PRO A 129 -4.08 -13.58 -13.60
N ILE A 130 -3.22 -13.38 -14.60
CA ILE A 130 -3.55 -13.59 -16.02
C ILE A 130 -2.57 -14.58 -16.64
N LYS A 131 -3.10 -15.50 -17.45
CA LYS A 131 -2.27 -16.39 -18.28
C LYS A 131 -2.09 -15.79 -19.65
N THR A 132 -0.89 -15.92 -20.23
CA THR A 132 -0.59 -15.46 -21.59
C THR A 132 -1.46 -16.13 -22.67
N THR A 133 -2.07 -17.27 -22.34
CA THR A 133 -3.01 -17.99 -23.21
C THR A 133 -4.44 -17.46 -23.16
N TYR A 134 -4.75 -16.52 -22.26
CA TYR A 134 -6.11 -15.98 -22.15
C TYR A 134 -6.49 -15.20 -23.40
N ARG A 135 -7.68 -15.53 -23.90
CA ARG A 135 -8.31 -14.78 -25.00
C ARG A 135 -9.06 -13.58 -24.46
N ALA A 136 -9.39 -12.65 -25.35
CA ALA A 136 -10.08 -11.41 -25.00
C ALA A 136 -11.38 -11.62 -24.20
N LYS A 137 -12.14 -12.69 -24.48
CA LYS A 137 -13.33 -13.08 -23.70
C LYS A 137 -13.01 -13.34 -22.22
N GLN A 138 -11.99 -14.15 -21.94
CA GLN A 138 -11.60 -14.50 -20.56
C GLN A 138 -11.07 -13.28 -19.82
N TYR A 139 -10.34 -12.41 -20.52
CA TYR A 139 -9.90 -11.12 -19.97
C TYR A 139 -11.09 -10.24 -19.57
N ALA A 140 -12.12 -10.15 -20.42
CA ALA A 140 -13.34 -9.40 -20.11
C ALA A 140 -14.12 -9.98 -18.93
N GLU A 141 -14.26 -11.30 -18.85
CA GLU A 141 -14.89 -11.97 -17.70
C GLU A 141 -14.16 -11.66 -16.39
N LEU A 142 -12.82 -11.67 -16.41
CA LEU A 142 -12.00 -11.28 -15.26
C LEU A 142 -12.13 -9.81 -14.91
N TYR A 143 -12.06 -8.92 -15.89
CA TYR A 143 -12.25 -7.49 -15.69
C TYR A 143 -13.62 -7.18 -15.06
N ILE A 144 -14.69 -7.78 -15.58
CA ILE A 144 -16.04 -7.58 -15.04
C ILE A 144 -16.13 -8.12 -13.62
N SER A 145 -15.62 -9.33 -13.37
CA SER A 145 -15.74 -9.98 -12.06
C SER A 145 -14.84 -9.40 -10.98
N ARG A 146 -13.72 -8.77 -11.33
CA ARG A 146 -12.73 -8.25 -10.38
C ARG A 146 -12.71 -6.74 -10.25
N ILE A 147 -13.14 -6.00 -11.28
CA ILE A 147 -13.14 -4.53 -11.27
C ILE A 147 -14.57 -4.02 -11.27
N VAL A 148 -15.34 -4.32 -12.32
CA VAL A 148 -16.68 -3.72 -12.50
C VAL A 148 -17.64 -4.13 -11.39
N SER A 149 -17.61 -5.39 -10.96
CA SER A 149 -18.47 -5.90 -9.88
C SER A 149 -18.23 -5.23 -8.52
N LEU A 150 -16.99 -4.77 -8.28
CA LEU A 150 -16.58 -4.20 -6.99
C LEU A 150 -16.71 -2.68 -6.97
N HIS A 151 -16.41 -2.02 -8.10
CA HIS A 151 -16.22 -0.56 -8.15
C HIS A 151 -17.13 0.15 -9.14
N GLY A 152 -17.88 -0.61 -9.95
CA GLY A 152 -18.64 -0.07 -11.08
C GLY A 152 -17.78 0.11 -12.33
N VAL A 153 -18.39 0.63 -13.39
CA VAL A 153 -17.72 0.88 -14.66
C VAL A 153 -16.90 2.18 -14.56
N PRO A 154 -15.57 2.15 -14.78
CA PRO A 154 -14.75 3.35 -14.84
C PRO A 154 -15.17 4.26 -15.99
N ARG A 155 -15.09 5.57 -15.78
CA ARG A 155 -15.28 6.59 -16.82
C ARG A 155 -14.11 6.58 -17.79
N THR A 156 -12.88 6.45 -17.30
CA THR A 156 -11.69 6.35 -18.15
C THR A 156 -10.77 5.22 -17.74
N ILE A 157 -10.21 4.54 -18.73
CA ILE A 157 -9.11 3.58 -18.54
C ILE A 157 -7.92 4.11 -19.31
N THR A 158 -6.80 4.28 -18.62
CA THR A 158 -5.53 4.52 -19.27
C THR A 158 -4.66 3.28 -19.27
N SER A 159 -4.34 2.77 -20.45
CA SER A 159 -3.47 1.59 -20.62
C SER A 159 -2.34 1.86 -21.60
N ASP A 160 -1.36 0.95 -21.61
CA ASP A 160 -0.36 0.89 -22.67
C ASP A 160 -0.96 0.39 -23.99
N ARG A 161 -0.09 0.17 -24.99
CA ARG A 161 -0.48 -0.31 -26.32
C ARG A 161 -0.37 -1.84 -26.45
N GLY A 162 -0.46 -2.59 -25.37
CA GLY A 162 -0.51 -4.05 -25.39
C GLY A 162 -1.61 -4.57 -26.31
N SER A 163 -1.34 -5.68 -27.02
CA SER A 163 -2.22 -6.21 -28.06
C SER A 163 -3.65 -6.51 -27.58
N LEU A 164 -3.82 -6.90 -26.31
CA LEU A 164 -5.14 -7.09 -25.70
C LEU A 164 -5.91 -5.77 -25.56
N PHE A 165 -5.24 -4.69 -25.15
CA PHE A 165 -5.83 -3.36 -24.93
C PHE A 165 -6.10 -2.59 -26.23
N VAL A 166 -5.47 -3.00 -27.34
CA VAL A 166 -5.69 -2.45 -28.68
C VAL A 166 -6.61 -3.37 -29.52
N SER A 167 -7.08 -4.49 -28.96
CA SER A 167 -7.99 -5.38 -29.68
C SER A 167 -9.33 -4.70 -29.94
N ARG A 168 -9.89 -4.90 -31.14
CA ARG A 168 -11.23 -4.39 -31.50
C ARG A 168 -12.30 -4.81 -30.50
N PHE A 169 -12.19 -6.03 -29.97
CA PHE A 169 -13.11 -6.53 -28.96
C PHE A 169 -13.06 -5.66 -27.69
N TRP A 170 -11.86 -5.32 -27.19
CA TRP A 170 -11.72 -4.49 -26.00
C TRP A 170 -12.25 -3.08 -26.21
N GLU A 171 -11.97 -2.47 -27.37
CA GLU A 171 -12.53 -1.16 -27.72
C GLU A 171 -14.06 -1.17 -27.71
N GLN A 172 -14.69 -2.17 -28.34
CA GLN A 172 -16.14 -2.28 -28.41
C GLN A 172 -16.77 -2.58 -27.05
N LEU A 173 -16.13 -3.42 -26.24
CA LEU A 173 -16.58 -3.70 -24.87
C LEU A 173 -16.61 -2.42 -24.03
N GLN A 174 -15.53 -1.64 -24.04
CA GLN A 174 -15.43 -0.42 -23.25
C GLN A 174 -16.40 0.66 -23.76
N ALA A 175 -16.54 0.80 -25.08
CA ALA A 175 -17.53 1.69 -25.67
C ALA A 175 -18.97 1.31 -25.25
N ALA A 176 -19.31 0.02 -25.23
CA ALA A 176 -20.62 -0.46 -24.81
C ALA A 176 -20.88 -0.23 -23.31
N LEU A 177 -19.83 -0.26 -22.48
CA LEU A 177 -19.91 0.05 -21.06
C LEU A 177 -19.92 1.56 -20.77
N GLY A 178 -19.58 2.40 -21.75
CA GLY A 178 -19.49 3.86 -21.58
C GLY A 178 -18.13 4.35 -21.07
N THR A 179 -17.09 3.52 -21.17
CA THR A 179 -15.72 3.85 -20.73
C THR A 179 -14.90 4.43 -21.88
N ASN A 180 -14.21 5.54 -21.63
CA ASN A 180 -13.27 6.14 -22.58
C ASN A 180 -11.87 5.56 -22.40
N LEU A 181 -11.30 5.01 -23.48
CA LEU A 181 -9.95 4.46 -23.52
C LEU A 181 -8.92 5.53 -23.88
N VAL A 182 -8.02 5.82 -22.95
CA VAL A 182 -6.88 6.70 -23.14
C VAL A 182 -5.64 5.84 -23.34
N ARG A 183 -4.97 5.97 -24.48
CA ARG A 183 -3.73 5.23 -24.74
C ARG A 183 -2.54 6.07 -24.29
N SER A 184 -1.71 5.53 -23.41
CA SER A 184 -0.43 6.17 -23.12
C SER A 184 0.43 6.20 -24.41
N SER A 185 1.10 7.33 -24.65
CA SER A 185 2.13 7.39 -25.68
C SER A 185 3.43 6.85 -25.06
N ALA A 186 4.32 6.30 -25.88
CA ALA A 186 5.65 5.87 -25.44
C ALA A 186 6.49 7.00 -24.80
N TYR A 187 6.03 8.26 -24.91
CA TYR A 187 6.70 9.47 -24.43
C TYR A 187 5.89 10.24 -23.37
N HIS A 188 4.89 9.60 -22.72
CA HIS A 188 4.22 10.16 -21.55
C HIS A 188 4.59 9.38 -20.29
N PRO A 189 5.76 9.66 -19.70
CA PRO A 189 6.24 8.97 -18.49
C PRO A 189 5.31 9.13 -17.28
N GLN A 190 4.36 10.08 -17.30
CA GLN A 190 3.39 10.29 -16.23
C GLN A 190 2.30 9.20 -16.20
N THR A 191 1.80 8.80 -17.38
CA THR A 191 0.73 7.81 -17.52
C THR A 191 1.25 6.39 -17.32
N SER A 192 2.49 6.13 -17.75
CA SER A 192 3.16 4.84 -17.58
C SER A 192 3.82 4.70 -16.21
N GLY A 193 4.39 5.78 -15.66
CA GLY A 193 5.25 5.73 -14.47
C GLY A 193 4.54 5.30 -13.18
N GLN A 194 3.25 5.59 -13.02
CA GLN A 194 2.50 5.09 -11.85
C GLN A 194 2.35 3.58 -11.90
N VAL A 195 1.93 3.02 -13.04
CA VAL A 195 1.76 1.57 -13.19
C VAL A 195 3.10 0.87 -13.15
N GLU A 196 4.12 1.39 -13.82
CA GLU A 196 5.49 0.87 -13.77
C GLU A 196 6.01 0.81 -12.32
N ARG A 197 5.77 1.86 -11.53
CA ARG A 197 6.19 1.87 -10.13
C ARG A 197 5.44 0.82 -9.30
N VAL A 198 4.15 0.61 -9.56
CA VAL A 198 3.37 -0.41 -8.85
C VAL A 198 3.76 -1.81 -9.30
N ASN A 199 4.06 -2.03 -10.58
CA ASN A 199 4.59 -3.29 -11.07
C ASN A 199 5.92 -3.64 -10.40
N GLN A 200 6.85 -2.69 -10.28
CA GLN A 200 8.10 -2.91 -9.54
C GLN A 200 7.85 -3.30 -8.08
N ILE A 201 6.93 -2.60 -7.40
CA ILE A 201 6.57 -2.93 -6.02
C ILE A 201 5.97 -4.35 -5.94
N LEU A 202 5.08 -4.71 -6.86
CA LEU A 202 4.48 -6.03 -6.93
C LEU A 202 5.55 -7.11 -7.18
N GLU A 203 6.47 -6.89 -8.12
CA GLU A 203 7.58 -7.81 -8.37
C GLU A 203 8.44 -8.02 -7.12
N ASP A 204 8.78 -6.95 -6.40
CA ASP A 204 9.55 -7.04 -5.16
C ASP A 204 8.80 -7.82 -4.08
N MET A 205 7.50 -7.57 -3.92
CA MET A 205 6.64 -8.31 -2.99
C MET A 205 6.56 -9.80 -3.36
N LEU A 206 6.40 -10.12 -4.65
CA LEU A 206 6.36 -11.51 -5.12
C LEU A 206 7.71 -12.21 -4.96
N ARG A 207 8.84 -11.52 -5.20
CA ARG A 207 10.18 -12.05 -4.90
C ARG A 207 10.32 -12.34 -3.40
N ALA A 208 9.85 -11.45 -2.54
CA ALA A 208 9.87 -11.66 -1.09
C ALA A 208 9.01 -12.86 -0.70
N CYS A 209 7.81 -12.97 -1.27
CA CYS A 209 6.95 -14.10 -1.01
C CYS A 209 7.55 -15.43 -1.46
N ALA A 210 8.23 -15.43 -2.62
CA ALA A 210 8.92 -16.60 -3.16
C ALA A 210 10.10 -17.06 -2.29
N LEU A 211 10.79 -16.12 -1.65
CA LEU A 211 11.90 -16.42 -0.73
C LEU A 211 11.43 -16.88 0.65
N THR A 212 10.28 -16.39 1.12
CA THR A 212 9.83 -16.59 2.52
C THR A 212 8.77 -17.69 2.69
N TYR A 213 7.82 -17.84 1.77
CA TYR A 213 6.61 -18.66 2.01
C TYR A 213 6.36 -19.80 1.00
N SER A 214 6.31 -19.50 -0.30
CA SER A 214 5.83 -20.46 -1.32
C SER A 214 6.49 -20.23 -2.68
N THR A 215 6.73 -21.32 -3.43
CA THR A 215 7.19 -21.24 -4.83
C THR A 215 6.06 -20.86 -5.81
N LYS A 216 4.79 -20.93 -5.38
CA LYS A 216 3.64 -20.50 -6.18
C LYS A 216 3.32 -19.03 -5.91
N TRP A 217 3.77 -18.18 -6.81
CA TRP A 217 3.63 -16.72 -6.72
C TRP A 217 2.16 -16.26 -6.78
N ASP A 218 1.29 -16.99 -7.49
CA ASP A 218 -0.11 -16.63 -7.69
C ASP A 218 -0.95 -16.77 -6.41
N ASP A 219 -0.60 -17.72 -5.53
CA ASP A 219 -1.21 -17.86 -4.20
C ASP A 219 -0.91 -16.64 -3.29
N CYS A 220 0.16 -15.90 -3.59
CA CYS A 220 0.57 -14.73 -2.81
C CYS A 220 -0.12 -13.43 -3.26
N LEU A 221 -0.74 -13.40 -4.45
CA LEU A 221 -1.33 -12.17 -5.01
C LEU A 221 -2.38 -11.52 -4.11
N PRO A 222 -3.35 -12.24 -3.50
CA PRO A 222 -4.35 -11.60 -2.65
C PRO A 222 -3.72 -10.89 -1.44
N LEU A 223 -2.66 -11.47 -0.88
CA LEU A 223 -1.96 -10.92 0.27
C LEU A 223 -0.98 -9.81 -0.15
N ALA A 224 -0.39 -9.90 -1.34
CA ALA A 224 0.35 -8.80 -1.95
C ALA A 224 -0.54 -7.58 -2.23
N GLU A 225 -1.74 -7.80 -2.77
CA GLU A 225 -2.72 -6.73 -2.98
C GLU A 225 -3.13 -6.09 -1.66
N PHE A 226 -3.44 -6.92 -0.66
CA PHE A 226 -3.77 -6.46 0.68
C PHE A 226 -2.66 -5.61 1.30
N ALA A 227 -1.42 -6.12 1.31
CA ALA A 227 -0.27 -5.44 1.89
C ALA A 227 0.05 -4.15 1.12
N TYR A 228 -0.03 -4.14 -0.21
CA TYR A 228 0.16 -2.94 -1.01
C TYR A 228 -0.87 -1.86 -0.65
N ASN A 229 -2.16 -2.23 -0.61
CA ASN A 229 -3.25 -1.31 -0.33
C ASN A 229 -3.25 -0.82 1.12
N ASN A 230 -2.70 -1.58 2.06
CA ASN A 230 -2.66 -1.20 3.48
C ASN A 230 -1.37 -0.48 3.89
N ASN A 231 -0.34 -0.47 3.05
CA ASN A 231 0.92 0.21 3.34
C ASN A 231 0.83 1.71 3.06
N TYR A 232 1.46 2.51 3.93
CA TYR A 232 1.55 3.97 3.76
C TYR A 232 2.14 4.38 2.40
N GLN A 233 1.46 5.32 1.72
CA GLN A 233 1.97 5.96 0.51
C GLN A 233 2.29 7.43 0.76
N LYS A 234 3.55 7.80 0.49
CA LYS A 234 4.04 9.18 0.70
C LYS A 234 3.25 10.23 -0.08
N SER A 235 2.77 9.91 -1.28
CA SER A 235 1.98 10.83 -2.11
C SER A 235 0.54 11.05 -1.61
N LEU A 236 0.01 10.13 -0.80
CA LEU A 236 -1.33 10.24 -0.22
C LEU A 236 -1.30 10.67 1.25
N GLU A 237 -0.16 10.56 1.90
CA GLU A 237 0.01 10.71 3.35
C GLU A 237 -0.85 9.73 4.18
N MET A 238 -1.32 8.65 3.54
CA MET A 238 -2.10 7.57 4.13
C MET A 238 -1.96 6.29 3.28
N ALA A 239 -2.59 5.20 3.73
CA ALA A 239 -2.69 3.97 2.95
C ALA A 239 -3.81 4.09 1.89
N PRO A 240 -3.67 3.47 0.70
CA PRO A 240 -4.74 3.42 -0.29
C PRO A 240 -6.08 2.89 0.24
N PHE A 241 -6.04 1.90 1.13
CA PHE A 241 -7.21 1.37 1.82
C PHE A 241 -7.92 2.45 2.65
N GLU A 242 -7.15 3.27 3.37
CA GLU A 242 -7.69 4.37 4.18
C GLU A 242 -8.35 5.43 3.28
N ALA A 243 -7.72 5.79 2.16
CA ALA A 243 -8.29 6.70 1.18
C ALA A 243 -9.58 6.14 0.54
N LEU A 244 -9.63 4.83 0.28
CA LEU A 244 -10.77 4.19 -0.39
C LEU A 244 -11.99 4.01 0.53
N TYR A 245 -11.76 3.59 1.77
CA TYR A 245 -12.82 3.21 2.72
C TYR A 245 -13.05 4.25 3.83
N GLY A 246 -12.24 5.30 3.90
CA GLY A 246 -12.33 6.33 4.93
C GLY A 246 -11.94 5.84 6.34
N ARG A 247 -11.32 4.66 6.44
CA ARG A 247 -10.83 4.08 7.70
C ARG A 247 -9.66 3.15 7.45
N ARG A 248 -8.83 2.97 8.47
CA ARG A 248 -7.71 2.02 8.40
C ARG A 248 -8.18 0.57 8.42
N CYS A 249 -7.44 -0.28 7.71
CA CYS A 249 -7.68 -1.71 7.75
C CYS A 249 -7.39 -2.27 9.13
N ARG A 250 -8.14 -3.30 9.50
CA ARG A 250 -7.83 -4.12 10.67
C ARG A 250 -6.72 -5.10 10.31
N THR A 251 -5.65 -5.09 11.09
CA THR A 251 -4.55 -6.06 11.02
C THR A 251 -4.17 -6.47 12.44
N PRO A 252 -3.38 -7.54 12.64
CA PRO A 252 -2.88 -7.91 13.97
C PRO A 252 -2.14 -6.75 14.67
N LEU A 253 -1.50 -5.86 13.92
CA LEU A 253 -0.84 -4.65 14.43
C LEU A 253 -1.78 -3.46 14.61
N ASN A 254 -2.90 -3.46 13.90
CA ASN A 254 -3.85 -2.36 13.89
C ASN A 254 -5.28 -2.86 14.10
N TRP A 255 -5.71 -2.97 15.35
CA TRP A 255 -7.13 -3.04 15.67
C TRP A 255 -7.75 -1.63 15.59
N SER A 256 -8.59 -1.37 14.60
CA SER A 256 -9.38 -0.13 14.46
C SER A 256 -10.83 -0.39 14.85
N GLU A 257 -11.41 0.42 15.74
CA GLU A 257 -12.81 0.24 16.15
C GLU A 257 -13.79 0.96 15.21
N PRO A 258 -15.01 0.45 15.01
CA PRO A 258 -16.00 1.14 14.18
C PRO A 258 -16.45 2.41 14.93
N GLY A 259 -16.07 3.59 14.43
CA GLY A 259 -16.42 4.87 15.05
C GLY A 259 -15.23 5.81 15.27
N GLU A 260 -14.00 5.31 15.20
CA GLU A 260 -12.78 6.14 15.16
C GLU A 260 -12.71 6.88 13.82
N ARG A 261 -13.45 7.99 13.71
CA ARG A 261 -13.30 8.93 12.59
C ARG A 261 -12.14 9.87 12.91
N VAL A 262 -11.06 9.76 12.14
CA VAL A 262 -10.11 10.87 12.04
C VAL A 262 -10.78 11.89 11.13
N THR A 263 -11.26 13.00 11.70
CA THR A 263 -11.77 14.11 10.91
C THR A 263 -10.61 14.70 10.10
N PHE A 264 -10.65 14.56 8.78
CA PHE A 264 -9.75 15.27 7.88
C PHE A 264 -10.42 16.57 7.43
N GLY A 265 -9.81 17.70 7.79
CA GLY A 265 -10.27 19.05 7.49
C GLY A 265 -9.46 20.08 8.28
N LEU A 266 -9.52 21.36 7.89
CA LEU A 266 -9.00 22.47 8.70
C LEU A 266 -9.55 22.32 10.11
N ASP A 267 -8.66 22.29 11.10
CA ASP A 267 -9.00 22.26 12.52
C ASP A 267 -10.23 23.15 12.73
N LEU A 268 -11.34 22.53 13.13
CA LEU A 268 -12.55 23.28 13.47
C LEU A 268 -12.14 24.18 14.63
N VAL A 269 -11.93 25.46 14.32
CA VAL A 269 -11.83 26.53 15.31
C VAL A 269 -13.09 26.39 16.15
N THR A 270 -12.89 25.88 17.36
CA THR A 270 -13.89 25.84 18.43
C THR A 270 -13.51 26.89 19.45
#